data_AF-A0A947BTM5-F1
#
_entry.id   AF-A0A947BTM5-F1
#
_cell.length_a   1.000
_cell.length_b   1.000
_cell.length_c   1.000
_cell.angle_alpha   90.00
_cell.angle_beta   90.00
_cell.angle_gamma   90.00
#
_symmetry.space_group_name_H-M   'P 1'
#
loop_
_entity.id
_entity.type
_entity.pdbx_description
1 polymer ?
#
loop_
_entity_poly.entity_id
_entity_poly.type
_entity_poly.pdbx_seq_one_letter_code
_entity_poly.pdbx_strand_id
1 'polypeptide(L)'
;MATLADLEEQKRELEARLDAGDLSAQAAIARVDRAISARRLKIEHSRKRVAAAHSAVAAGMPAADARKPSKRAPASRSANKRRPLNRFE
;
A
#
# COMPACT_ATOMS: atom_id res chain seq x y z
N MET A 1 8.70 -9.10 10.21
CA MET A 1 7.72 -8.68 9.18
C MET A 1 7.72 -9.76 8.12
N ALA A 2 6.56 -10.32 7.77
CA ALA A 2 6.46 -11.29 6.68
C ALA A 2 6.84 -10.64 5.33
N THR A 3 7.53 -11.39 4.48
CA THR A 3 7.83 -10.98 3.11
C THR A 3 6.60 -11.14 2.21
N LEU A 4 6.67 -10.66 0.95
CA LEU A 4 5.59 -10.91 -0.01
C LEU A 4 5.46 -12.41 -0.32
N ALA A 5 6.60 -13.12 -0.41
CA ALA A 5 6.62 -14.55 -0.67
C ALA A 5 5.97 -15.34 0.45
N ASP A 6 6.27 -15.00 1.71
CA ASP A 6 5.67 -15.64 2.89
C ASP A 6 4.14 -15.48 2.89
N LEU A 7 3.63 -14.31 2.50
CA LEU A 7 2.19 -14.06 2.40
C LEU A 7 1.53 -14.83 1.25
N GLU A 8 2.22 -14.98 0.12
CA GLU A 8 1.74 -15.75 -1.03
C GLU A 8 1.78 -17.27 -0.78
N GLU A 9 2.73 -17.75 0.02
CA GLU A 9 2.77 -19.13 0.51
C GLU A 9 1.64 -19.38 1.51
N GLN A 10 1.48 -18.51 2.51
CA GLN A 10 0.38 -18.60 3.48
C GLN A 10 -0.99 -18.58 2.81
N LYS A 11 -1.16 -17.78 1.74
CA LYS A 11 -2.39 -17.78 0.95
C LYS A 11 -2.66 -19.14 0.32
N ARG A 12 -1.65 -19.76 -0.31
CA ARG A 12 -1.77 -21.08 -0.95
C ARG A 12 -2.13 -22.17 0.06
N GLU A 13 -1.55 -22.13 1.25
CA GLU A 13 -1.90 -23.07 2.32
C GLU A 13 -3.36 -22.92 2.77
N LEU A 14 -3.85 -21.68 2.89
CA LEU A 14 -5.25 -21.43 3.26
C LEU A 14 -6.23 -21.81 2.14
N GLU A 15 -5.86 -21.59 0.88
CA GLU A 15 -6.64 -22.05 -0.28
C GLU A 15 -6.75 -23.57 -0.29
N ALA A 16 -5.64 -24.29 -0.06
CA ALA A 16 -5.67 -25.75 0.04
C ALA A 16 -6.57 -26.26 1.18
N ARG A 17 -6.62 -25.55 2.31
CA ARG A 17 -7.56 -25.86 3.41
C ARG A 17 -9.01 -25.59 3.03
N LEU A 18 -9.28 -24.50 2.31
CA LEU A 18 -10.61 -24.19 1.81
C LEU A 18 -11.09 -25.25 0.82
N ASP A 19 -10.21 -25.69 -0.09
CA ASP A 19 -10.48 -26.77 -1.05
C ASP A 19 -10.73 -28.11 -0.34
N ALA A 20 -10.07 -28.34 0.81
CA ALA A 20 -10.32 -29.49 1.68
C ALA A 20 -11.63 -29.37 2.50
N GLY A 21 -12.39 -28.29 2.34
CA GLY A 21 -13.70 -28.09 2.98
C GLY A 21 -13.68 -27.25 4.26
N ASP A 22 -12.54 -26.69 4.66
CA ASP A 22 -12.47 -25.76 5.80
C ASP A 22 -12.92 -24.35 5.41
N LEU A 23 -14.22 -24.10 5.56
CA LEU A 23 -14.83 -22.79 5.28
C LEU A 23 -14.28 -21.66 6.17
N SER A 24 -13.67 -21.97 7.32
CA SER A 24 -13.07 -20.95 8.19
C SER A 24 -11.85 -20.28 7.54
N ALA A 25 -11.19 -20.96 6.59
CA ALA A 25 -10.07 -20.44 5.83
C ALA A 25 -10.45 -19.23 4.96
N GLN A 26 -11.71 -19.09 4.55
CA GLN A 26 -12.16 -18.02 3.67
C GLN A 26 -11.92 -16.62 4.27
N ALA A 27 -12.22 -16.45 5.56
CA ALA A 27 -11.97 -15.20 6.26
C ALA A 27 -10.47 -14.92 6.45
N ALA A 28 -9.65 -15.97 6.58
CA ALA A 28 -8.20 -15.84 6.68
C ALA A 28 -7.59 -15.42 5.33
N ILE A 29 -8.02 -16.02 4.22
CA ILE A 29 -7.59 -15.67 2.86
C ILE A 29 -7.84 -14.18 2.59
N ALA A 30 -9.05 -13.68 2.91
CA ALA A 30 -9.38 -12.27 2.70
C ALA A 30 -8.46 -11.30 3.49
N ARG A 31 -7.97 -11.70 4.67
CA ARG A 31 -7.00 -10.90 5.45
C ARG A 31 -5.62 -10.93 4.80
N VAL A 32 -5.18 -12.10 4.35
CA VAL A 32 -3.89 -12.27 3.66
C VAL A 32 -3.89 -11.50 2.33
N ASP A 33 -4.97 -11.51 1.57
CA ASP A 33 -5.10 -10.74 0.33
C ASP A 33 -4.95 -9.23 0.54
N ARG A 34 -5.54 -8.71 1.61
CA ARG A 34 -5.35 -7.30 1.99
C ARG A 34 -3.90 -7.00 2.34
N ALA A 35 -3.23 -7.91 3.06
CA ALA A 35 -1.83 -7.77 3.42
C ALA A 35 -0.91 -7.80 2.19
N ILE A 36 -1.15 -8.73 1.25
CA ILE A 36 -0.46 -8.82 -0.05
C ILE A 36 -0.63 -7.52 -0.82
N SER A 37 -1.87 -7.03 -0.94
CA SER A 37 -2.19 -5.81 -1.68
C SER A 37 -1.47 -4.59 -1.08
N ALA A 38 -1.53 -4.43 0.24
CA ALA A 38 -0.81 -3.36 0.94
C ALA A 38 0.71 -3.47 0.76
N ARG A 39 1.27 -4.69 0.75
CA ARG A 39 2.70 -4.90 0.52
C ARG A 39 3.11 -4.56 -0.92
N ARG A 40 2.31 -4.95 -1.91
CA ARG A 40 2.52 -4.63 -3.33
C ARG A 40 2.53 -3.11 -3.56
N LEU A 41 1.58 -2.38 -2.97
CA LEU A 41 1.56 -0.91 -3.04
C LEU A 41 2.83 -0.28 -2.47
N LYS A 42 3.35 -0.78 -1.33
CA LYS A 42 4.61 -0.28 -0.76
C LYS A 42 5.81 -0.56 -1.67
N ILE A 43 5.87 -1.76 -2.25
CA ILE A 43 6.93 -2.14 -3.20
C ILE A 43 6.86 -1.24 -4.45
N GLU A 44 5.67 -1.05 -5.01
CA GLU A 44 5.45 -0.19 -6.17
C GLU A 44 5.87 1.26 -5.89
N HIS A 45 5.46 1.81 -4.74
CA HIS A 45 5.87 3.14 -4.33
C HIS A 45 7.39 3.27 -4.18
N SER A 46 8.03 2.25 -3.60
CA SER A 46 9.49 2.18 -3.49
C SER A 46 10.16 2.15 -4.87
N ARG A 47 9.66 1.32 -5.79
CA ARG A 47 10.16 1.23 -7.17
C ARG A 47 10.01 2.57 -7.90
N LYS A 48 8.86 3.24 -7.78
CA LYS A 48 8.62 4.57 -8.35
C LYS A 48 9.61 5.60 -7.83
N ARG A 49 9.91 5.60 -6.53
CA ARG A 49 10.90 6.50 -5.93
C ARG A 49 12.32 6.25 -6.45
N VAL A 50 12.71 4.99 -6.56
CA VAL A 50 14.04 4.62 -7.09
C VAL A 50 14.15 5.02 -8.56
N ALA A 51 13.12 4.74 -9.36
CA ALA A 51 13.08 5.15 -10.76
C ALA A 51 13.17 6.67 -10.92
N ALA A 52 12.40 7.43 -10.13
CA ALA A 52 12.46 8.90 -10.14
C ALA A 52 13.84 9.44 -9.75
N ALA A 53 14.49 8.84 -8.74
CA ALA A 53 15.84 9.22 -8.35
C ALA A 53 16.86 8.91 -9.47
N HIS A 54 16.73 7.76 -10.14
CA HIS A 54 17.56 7.43 -11.30
C HIS A 54 17.36 8.43 -12.44
N SER A 55 16.12 8.79 -12.77
CA SER A 55 15.84 9.79 -13.82
C SER A 55 16.40 11.16 -13.46
N ALA A 56 16.32 11.59 -12.21
CA ALA A 56 16.89 12.86 -11.77
C ALA A 56 18.42 12.88 -11.85
N VAL A 57 19.09 11.77 -11.48
CA VAL A 57 20.54 11.63 -11.63
C VAL A 57 20.93 11.63 -13.11
N ALA A 58 20.19 10.93 -13.97
CA ALA A 58 20.42 10.92 -15.41
C ALA A 58 20.25 12.33 -16.03
N ALA A 59 19.36 13.16 -15.45
CA ALA A 59 19.19 14.56 -15.83
C ALA A 59 20.27 15.51 -15.25
N GLY A 60 21.30 14.98 -14.59
CA GLY A 60 22.43 15.76 -14.06
C GLY A 60 22.27 16.23 -12.61
N MET A 61 21.22 15.82 -11.89
CA MET A 61 21.07 16.13 -10.47
C MET A 61 22.03 15.28 -9.62
N PRO A 62 22.71 15.85 -8.61
CA PRO A 62 23.50 15.07 -7.66
C PRO A 62 22.68 13.99 -6.96
N ALA A 63 23.21 12.77 -6.85
CA ALA A 63 22.49 11.61 -6.31
C ALA A 63 21.98 11.83 -4.87
N ALA A 64 22.67 12.65 -4.08
CA ALA A 64 22.24 13.01 -2.72
C ALA A 64 20.93 13.81 -2.70
N ASP A 65 20.67 14.62 -3.72
CA ASP A 65 19.47 15.44 -3.83
C ASP A 65 18.33 14.71 -4.52
N ALA A 66 18.63 13.87 -5.52
CA ALA A 66 17.66 13.05 -6.23
C ALA A 66 16.89 12.05 -5.33
N ARG A 67 17.50 11.62 -4.21
CA ARG A 67 16.90 10.68 -3.25
C ARG A 67 15.93 11.35 -2.26
N LYS A 68 16.03 12.67 -2.10
CA LYS A 68 15.22 13.42 -1.14
C LYS A 68 13.76 13.44 -1.61
N PRO A 69 12.78 13.20 -0.72
CA PRO A 69 11.39 13.39 -1.09
C PRO A 69 11.21 14.85 -1.53
N SER A 70 10.73 15.07 -2.75
CA SER A 70 10.41 16.43 -3.19
C SER A 70 9.47 17.03 -2.14
N LYS A 71 9.81 18.18 -1.57
CA LYS A 71 8.93 18.93 -0.67
C LYS A 71 7.72 19.42 -1.48
N ARG A 72 6.80 18.54 -1.85
CA ARG A 72 5.49 18.96 -2.36
C ARG A 72 4.77 19.58 -1.18
N ALA A 73 4.28 20.80 -1.39
CA ALA A 73 3.45 21.53 -0.44
C ALA A 73 2.36 20.60 0.12
N PRO A 74 1.97 20.75 1.41
CA PRO A 74 0.95 19.90 2.00
C PRO A 74 -0.29 19.96 1.15
N ALA A 75 -0.76 18.80 0.68
CA ALA A 75 -2.03 18.67 -0.02
C ALA A 75 -3.09 19.35 0.85
N SER A 76 -3.63 20.48 0.39
CA SER A 76 -4.69 21.18 1.06
C SER A 76 -5.87 20.22 1.20
N ARG A 77 -6.02 19.58 2.36
CA ARG A 77 -7.25 18.91 2.74
C ARG A 77 -8.31 20.00 2.77
N SER A 78 -9.11 20.10 1.72
CA SER A 78 -10.33 20.90 1.74
C SER A 78 -11.16 20.41 2.92
N ALA A 79 -11.26 21.22 3.96
CA ALA A 79 -12.07 20.97 5.12
C ALA A 79 -13.53 20.84 4.66
N ASN A 80 -14.01 19.60 4.54
CA ASN A 80 -15.42 19.33 4.28
C ASN A 80 -16.19 19.69 5.57
N LYS A 81 -16.59 20.95 5.70
CA LYS A 81 -17.47 21.45 6.77
C LYS A 81 -18.84 20.79 6.62
N ARG A 82 -18.98 19.55 7.10
CA ARG A 82 -20.29 18.93 7.32
C ARG A 82 -21.00 19.71 8.43
N ARG A 83 -21.92 20.58 8.03
CA ARG A 83 -22.89 21.24 8.93
C ARG A 83 -23.64 20.15 9.72
N PRO A 84 -23.92 20.32 11.02
CA PRO A 84 -24.82 19.42 11.71
C PRO A 84 -26.24 19.65 11.18
N LEU A 85 -26.77 18.64 10.49
CA LEU A 85 -28.20 18.46 10.28
C LEU A 85 -28.79 18.13 11.66
N ASN A 86 -29.54 19.08 12.23
CA ASN A 86 -30.60 18.94 13.24
C ASN A 86 -30.53 20.09 14.25
N ARG A 87 -31.26 21.18 13.94
CA ARG A 87 -31.81 22.10 14.92
C ARG A 87 -33.31 22.08 14.68
N PHE A 88 -34.01 21.20 15.39
CA PHE A 88 -35.46 21.29 15.52
C PHE A 88 -35.72 22.37 16.57
N GLU A 89 -36.44 23.44 16.19
CA GLU A 89 -37.23 24.26 17.10
C GLU A 89 -38.69 23.78 17.03
#